data_AF-A0A0R2RLK2-F1
#
_entry.id   AF-A0A0R2RLK2-F1
#
_cell.length_a   1.000
_cell.length_b   1.000
_cell.length_c   1.000
_cell.angle_alpha   90.00
_cell.angle_beta   90.00
_cell.angle_gamma   90.00
#
_symmetry.space_group_name_H-M   'P 1'
#
loop_
_entity.id
_entity.type
_entity.pdbx_description
1 polymer ?
#
loop_
_entity_poly.entity_id
_entity_poly.type
_entity_poly.pdbx_seq_one_letter_code
_entity_poly.pdbx_strand_id
1 'polypeptide(L)' 'MNNLLSDLKKILTSAISIGLQFLCLGVIVQLLIGNTSILGWDPVGNIQAAGPSFIGVIAFVVLYLLFTNKKD' A
#
# COMPACT_ATOMS: atom_id res chain seq x y z
N MET A 1 -5.10 -8.30 -28.44
CA MET A 1 -4.44 -7.21 -27.68
C MET A 1 -5.10 -6.95 -26.32
N ASN A 2 -6.43 -7.01 -26.22
CA ASN A 2 -7.19 -6.76 -24.98
C ASN A 2 -6.87 -7.74 -23.83
N ASN A 3 -6.56 -8.99 -24.15
CA ASN A 3 -6.30 -10.03 -23.14
C ASN A 3 -4.94 -9.84 -22.42
N LEU A 4 -3.91 -9.37 -23.13
CA LEU A 4 -2.60 -9.13 -22.53
C LEU A 4 -2.64 -7.97 -21.51
N LEU A 5 -3.39 -6.92 -21.82
CA LEU A 5 -3.60 -5.81 -20.89
C LEU A 5 -4.43 -6.22 -19.67
N SER A 6 -5.46 -7.06 -19.86
CA SER A 6 -6.25 -7.57 -18.73
C SER A 6 -5.45 -8.52 -17.83
N ASP A 7 -4.58 -9.33 -18.41
CA ASP A 7 -3.74 -10.26 -17.66
C ASP A 7 -2.63 -9.52 -16.91
N LEU A 8 -2.00 -8.53 -17.56
CA LEU A 8 -1.05 -7.64 -16.90
C LEU A 8 -1.69 -6.91 -15.72
N LYS A 9 -2.91 -6.38 -15.91
CA LYS A 9 -3.66 -5.72 -14.83
C LYS A 9 -3.91 -6.68 -13.67
N LYS A 10 -4.33 -7.92 -13.93
CA LYS A 10 -4.52 -8.94 -12.88
C LYS A 10 -3.24 -9.21 -12.10
N ILE A 11 -2.12 -9.38 -12.80
CA ILE A 11 -0.81 -9.65 -12.17
C ILE A 11 -0.39 -8.45 -11.33
N LEU A 12 -0.50 -7.22 -11.85
CA LEU A 12 -0.18 -6.01 -11.11
C LEU A 12 -1.05 -5.87 -9.86
N THR A 13 -2.36 -6.04 -9.99
CA THR A 13 -3.28 -5.95 -8.84
C THR A 13 -2.96 -6.99 -7.78
N SER A 14 -2.65 -8.23 -8.19
CA SER A 14 -2.24 -9.29 -7.28
C SER A 14 -0.90 -8.98 -6.61
N ALA A 15 0.11 -8.54 -7.36
CA ALA A 15 1.42 -8.19 -6.82
C ALA A 15 1.34 -7.00 -5.85
N ILE A 16 0.55 -5.97 -6.16
CA ILE A 16 0.30 -4.84 -5.28
C ILE A 16 -0.42 -5.30 -4.01
N SER A 17 -1.42 -6.17 -4.13
CA SER A 17 -2.15 -6.71 -2.97
C SER A 17 -1.23 -7.49 -2.02
N ILE A 18 -0.36 -8.35 -2.57
CA ILE A 18 0.64 -9.09 -1.80
C ILE A 18 1.65 -8.13 -1.17
N GLY A 19 2.18 -7.19 -1.95
CA GLY A 19 3.11 -6.17 -1.47
C GLY A 19 2.54 -5.34 -0.33
N LEU A 20 1.25 -4.98 -0.40
CA LEU A 20 0.55 -4.24 0.65
C LEU A 20 0.43 -5.07 1.93
N GLN A 21 0.08 -6.36 1.83
CA GLN A 21 0.02 -7.26 2.98
C GLN A 21 1.40 -7.39 3.65
N PHE A 22 2.47 -7.55 2.87
CA PHE A 22 3.85 -7.58 3.38
C PHE A 22 4.26 -6.25 4.01
N LEU A 23 3.88 -5.11 3.42
CA LEU A 23 4.13 -3.78 3.99
C LEU A 23 3.43 -3.62 5.35
N CYS A 24 2.14 -3.96 5.44
CA CYS A 24 1.39 -3.89 6.69
C CYS A 24 1.96 -4.83 7.77
N LEU A 25 2.33 -6.05 7.39
CA LEU A 25 2.96 -7.00 8.30
C LEU A 25 4.33 -6.47 8.78
N GLY A 26 5.15 -5.93 7.87
CA GLY A 26 6.42 -5.30 8.19
C GLY A 26 6.28 -4.15 9.17
N VAL A 27 5.30 -3.26 8.96
CA VAL A 27 5.00 -2.16 9.89
C VAL A 27 4.63 -2.70 11.27
N ILE A 28 3.72 -3.68 11.35
CA ILE A 28 3.29 -4.25 12.64
C ILE A 28 4.46 -4.92 13.38
N VAL A 29 5.25 -5.73 12.66
CA VAL A 29 6.41 -6.41 13.23
C VAL A 29 7.46 -5.41 13.73
N GLN A 30 7.71 -4.33 12.98
CA GLN A 30 8.66 -3.29 13.38
C GLN A 30 8.14 -2.55 14.61
N LEU A 31 6.84 -2.26 14.69
CA LEU A 31 6.26 -1.65 15.88
C LEU A 31 6.34 -2.58 17.11
N LEU A 32 6.21 -3.90 16.92
CA LEU A 32 6.30 -4.89 18.01
C LEU A 32 7.74 -5.07 18.54
N ILE A 33 8.72 -5.13 17.64
CA ILE A 33 10.14 -5.38 17.98
C ILE A 33 10.85 -4.07 18.37
N GLY A 34 10.19 -2.91 18.18
CA GLY A 34 10.75 -1.58 18.36
C GLY A 34 11.54 -1.12 17.12
N ASN A 35 12.22 0.02 17.22
CA ASN A 35 12.90 0.69 16.09
C ASN A 35 14.08 -0.07 15.44
N THR A 36 14.16 -1.38 15.63
CA THR A 36 15.14 -2.24 14.98
C THR A 36 14.66 -2.54 13.56
N SER A 37 15.52 -2.28 12.57
CA SER A 37 15.20 -2.58 11.17
C SER A 37 15.00 -4.10 11.00
N ILE A 38 13.96 -4.46 10.25
CA ILE A 38 13.65 -5.87 9.97
C ILE A 38 14.54 -6.28 8.82
N LEU A 39 15.63 -7.00 9.10
CA LEU A 39 16.53 -7.50 8.05
C LEU A 39 17.06 -6.39 7.11
N GLY A 40 17.33 -5.19 7.65
CA GLY A 40 17.76 -4.02 6.87
C GLY A 40 16.65 -3.26 6.17
N TRP A 41 15.39 -3.68 6.32
CA TRP A 41 14.21 -2.97 5.85
C TRP A 41 13.56 -2.16 6.99
N ASP A 42 13.29 -0.89 6.73
CA ASP A 42 12.65 0.05 7.65
C ASP A 42 11.30 0.54 7.06
N PRO A 43 10.24 -0.29 7.11
CA PRO A 43 8.94 0.10 6.56
C PRO A 43 8.34 1.34 7.24
N VAL A 44 8.51 1.51 8.56
CA VAL A 44 7.97 2.67 9.28
C VAL A 44 8.71 3.95 8.87
N GLY A 45 10.04 3.93 8.82
CA GLY A 45 10.86 5.05 8.37
C GLY A 45 10.59 5.43 6.91
N ASN A 46 10.36 4.45 6.04
CA ASN A 46 9.99 4.71 4.64
C ASN A 46 8.66 5.43 4.50
N ILE A 47 7.64 5.06 5.29
CA ILE A 47 6.34 5.73 5.30
C ILE A 47 6.48 7.14 5.89
N GLN A 48 7.28 7.30 6.95
CA GLN A 48 7.54 8.59 7.57
C GLN A 48 8.29 9.55 6.62
N ALA A 49 9.28 9.03 5.88
CA ALA A 49 10.03 9.77 4.88
C ALA A 49 9.17 10.16 3.66
N ALA A 50 8.16 9.36 3.31
CA ALA A 50 7.18 9.72 2.28
C ALA A 50 6.32 10.93 2.68
N GLY A 51 6.26 11.27 3.97
CA GLY A 51 5.77 12.55 4.46
C GLY A 51 4.34 12.90 4.01
N PRO A 52 4.06 14.20 3.77
CA PRO A 52 2.71 14.67 3.39
C PRO A 52 2.16 14.05 2.10
N SER A 53 3.03 13.54 1.23
CA SER A 53 2.63 12.89 -0.03
C SER A 53 1.82 11.62 0.22
N PHE A 54 2.15 10.86 1.27
CA PHE A 54 1.41 9.66 1.64
C PHE A 54 -0.01 9.99 2.15
N ILE A 55 -0.14 11.08 2.92
CA ILE A 55 -1.43 11.60 3.39
C ILE A 55 -2.31 12.02 2.21
N GLY A 56 -1.73 12.71 1.22
CA GLY A 56 -2.44 13.11 0.00
C GLY A 56 -3.00 11.92 -0.77
N VAL A 57 -2.21 10.86 -0.95
CA VAL A 57 -2.66 9.63 -1.62
C VAL A 57 -3.79 8.95 -0.84
N ILE A 58 -3.67 8.83 0.49
CA ILE A 58 -4.74 8.27 1.33
C ILE A 58 -6.01 9.10 1.23
N ALA A 59 -5.91 10.42 1.27
CA ALA A 59 -7.06 11.31 1.14
C ALA A 59 -7.80 11.11 -0.19
N PHE A 60 -7.07 11.00 -1.31
CA PHE A 60 -7.67 10.69 -2.62
C PHE A 60 -8.33 9.31 -2.65
N VAL A 61 -7.72 8.29 -2.05
CA VAL A 61 -8.29 6.95 -1.96
C VAL A 61 -9.57 6.95 -1.12
N VAL A 62 -9.58 7.63 0.03
CA VAL A 62 -10.78 7.75 0.88
C VAL A 62 -11.89 8.50 0.16
N LEU A 63 -11.58 9.63 -0.49
CA LEU A 63 -12.55 10.36 -1.31
C LEU A 63 -13.11 9.49 -2.44
N TYR A 64 -12.25 8.77 -3.16
CA TYR A 64 -12.68 7.83 -4.20
C TYR A 64 -13.64 6.78 -3.65
N LEU A 65 -13.33 6.16 -2.50
CA LEU A 65 -14.21 5.18 -1.85
C LEU A 65 -15.56 5.80 -1.45
N LEU A 66 -15.55 7.01 -0.87
CA LEU A 66 -16.75 7.73 -0.44
C LEU A 66 -17.71 8.03 -1.61
N PHE A 67 -17.16 8.40 -2.76
CA PHE A 67 -17.95 8.75 -3.95
C PHE A 67 -18.32 7.54 -4.81
N THR A 68 -17.53 6.47 -4.78
CA THR A 68 -17.82 5.24 -5.55
C THR A 68 -18.88 4.38 -4.84
N ASN A 69 -18.87 4.30 -3.50
CA ASN A 69 -19.91 3.62 -2.71
C ASN A 69 -21.24 4.41 -2.63
N LYS A 70 -21.29 5.65 -3.16
CA LYS A 70 -22.52 6.44 -3.26
C LYS A 70 -23.31 6.15 -4.54
N LYS A 71 -22.81 5.26 -5.39
CA LYS A 71 -23.41 4.86 -6.65
C LYS A 71 -24.18 3.56 -6.47
N ASP A 72 -25.03 3.53 -5.44
CA ASP A 72 -26.15 2.61 -5.22
C ASP A 72 -27.33 3.44 -4.70
#